data_AF-A0A534RFX3-F1
#
_entry.id   AF-A0A534RFX3-F1
#
_cell.length_a   1.000
_cell.length_b   1.000
_cell.length_c   1.000
_cell.angle_alpha   90.00
_cell.angle_beta   90.00
_cell.angle_gamma   90.00
#
_symmetry.space_group_name_H-M   'P 1'
#
loop_
_entity.id
_entity.type
_entity.pdbx_description
1 polymer ?
#
loop_
_entity_poly.entity_id
_entity_poly.type
_entity_poly.pdbx_seq_one_letter_code
_entity_poly.pdbx_strand_id
1 'polypeptide(L)'
;MGSTARLEAAEYLTWHTDQNRVDARVESWPLPKVLEAISSATGWEIYVEPDTQRAVTTRFESLKPPDALRRLLGDLNFAVLPQTNGPAKLFVYRKSLGDATQLVQIAKGSAKSSRTSKVIGKE
;
A
#
# COMPACT_ATOMS: atom_id res chain seq x y z
N MET A 1 -28.99 10.64 -27.12
CA MET A 1 -29.07 11.14 -25.72
C MET A 1 -27.78 10.77 -25.01
N GLY A 2 -27.07 11.77 -24.50
CA GLY A 2 -25.98 11.72 -23.53
C GLY A 2 -25.02 10.53 -23.55
N SER A 3 -23.95 10.62 -24.35
CA SER A 3 -22.69 9.98 -24.00
C SER A 3 -22.18 10.63 -22.72
N THR A 4 -22.55 10.10 -21.55
CA THR A 4 -21.85 10.42 -20.31
C THR A 4 -20.49 9.75 -20.41
N ALA A 5 -19.56 10.40 -21.11
CA ALA A 5 -18.17 10.35 -20.72
C ALA A 5 -18.16 10.83 -19.27
N ARG A 6 -18.30 9.90 -18.34
CA ARG A 6 -17.79 10.09 -17.00
C ARG A 6 -16.35 10.48 -17.28
N LEU A 7 -16.00 11.75 -17.05
CA LEU A 7 -14.62 12.10 -16.78
C LEU A 7 -14.29 11.15 -15.62
N GLU A 8 -13.77 9.98 -15.98
CA GLU A 8 -13.14 9.04 -15.09
C GLU A 8 -12.12 9.93 -14.42
N ALA A 9 -12.45 10.38 -13.22
CA ALA A 9 -11.51 11.11 -12.44
C ALA A 9 -10.36 10.14 -12.29
N ALA A 10 -9.31 10.34 -13.10
CA ALA A 10 -8.24 9.37 -13.23
C ALA A 10 -7.79 9.05 -11.81
N GLU A 11 -7.97 7.81 -11.39
CA GLU A 11 -7.61 7.45 -10.04
C GLU A 11 -6.09 7.40 -10.01
N TYR A 12 -5.48 8.37 -9.31
CA TYR A 12 -4.03 8.51 -9.28
C TYR A 12 -3.54 8.52 -7.84
N LEU A 13 -2.34 7.99 -7.65
CA LEU A 13 -1.55 8.15 -6.45
C LEU A 13 -0.13 8.49 -6.90
N THR A 14 0.27 9.73 -6.69
CA THR A 14 1.56 10.25 -7.15
C THR A 14 2.35 10.73 -5.94
N TRP A 15 3.54 10.16 -5.77
CA TRP A 15 4.52 10.63 -4.80
C TRP A 15 5.49 11.59 -5.48
N HIS A 16 5.46 12.85 -5.07
CA HIS A 16 6.46 13.84 -5.45
C HIS A 16 7.56 13.85 -4.39
N THR A 17 8.49 12.89 -4.47
CA THR A 17 9.62 12.77 -3.55
C THR A 17 10.48 14.03 -3.52
N ASP A 18 10.66 14.70 -4.66
CA ASP A 18 11.42 15.95 -4.81
C ASP A 18 10.81 17.11 -4.01
N GLN A 19 9.48 17.15 -3.92
CA GLN A 19 8.75 18.22 -3.24
C GLN A 19 8.29 17.82 -1.83
N ASN A 20 8.53 16.55 -1.44
CA ASN A 20 7.95 15.95 -0.25
C ASN A 20 6.43 16.17 -0.20
N ARG A 21 5.76 15.89 -1.33
CA ARG A 21 4.31 16.05 -1.52
C ARG A 21 3.70 14.79 -2.11
N VAL A 22 2.44 14.56 -1.80
CA VAL A 22 1.66 13.42 -2.26
C VAL A 22 0.30 13.91 -2.72
N ASP A 23 -0.08 13.45 -3.89
CA ASP A 23 -1.35 13.76 -4.54
C ASP A 23 -2.06 12.42 -4.76
N ALA A 24 -3.26 12.29 -4.20
CA ALA A 24 -4.01 11.06 -4.28
C ALA A 24 -5.47 11.34 -4.57
N ARG A 25 -5.99 10.65 -5.57
CA ARG A 25 -7.41 10.56 -5.85
C ARG A 25 -7.74 9.10 -6.10
N VAL A 26 -8.32 8.45 -5.10
CA VAL A 26 -8.73 7.05 -5.19
C VAL A 26 -10.19 6.94 -4.76
N GLU A 27 -10.98 6.22 -5.55
CA GLU A 27 -12.39 5.99 -5.30
C GLU A 27 -12.61 4.48 -5.10
N SER A 28 -12.75 4.07 -3.83
CA SER A 28 -12.97 2.66 -3.46
C SER A 28 -11.84 1.70 -3.83
N TRP A 29 -10.57 2.12 -3.74
CA TRP A 29 -9.42 1.24 -3.96
C TRP A 29 -9.25 0.23 -2.82
N PRO A 30 -8.95 -1.05 -3.10
CA PRO A 30 -8.62 -1.99 -2.04
C PRO A 30 -7.33 -1.56 -1.36
N LEU A 31 -7.30 -1.57 -0.02
CA LEU A 31 -6.14 -1.18 0.78
C LEU A 31 -4.82 -1.79 0.29
N PRO A 32 -4.73 -3.10 -0.03
CA PRO A 32 -3.51 -3.68 -0.59
C PRO A 32 -2.98 -2.95 -1.83
N LYS A 33 -3.86 -2.59 -2.78
CA LYS A 33 -3.49 -1.87 -4.00
C LYS A 33 -2.96 -0.47 -3.71
N VAL A 34 -3.56 0.22 -2.73
CA VAL A 34 -3.05 1.53 -2.29
C VAL A 34 -1.63 1.36 -1.76
N LEU A 35 -1.42 0.41 -0.83
CA LEU A 35 -0.12 0.14 -0.23
C LEU A 35 0.91 -0.28 -1.29
N GLU A 36 0.57 -1.12 -2.25
CA GLU A 36 1.45 -1.49 -3.36
C GLU A 36 1.95 -0.26 -4.13
N ALA A 37 1.05 0.69 -4.42
CA ALA A 37 1.42 1.92 -5.11
C ALA A 37 2.36 2.80 -4.25
N ILE A 38 2.16 2.84 -2.92
CA ILE A 38 3.11 3.49 -1.99
C ILE A 38 4.49 2.82 -2.08
N SER A 39 4.53 1.49 -1.97
CA SER A 39 5.77 0.70 -1.98
C SER A 39 6.50 0.90 -3.30
N SER A 40 5.79 0.92 -4.43
CA SER A 40 6.37 1.14 -5.74
C SER A 40 6.93 2.56 -5.93
N ALA A 41 6.31 3.57 -5.32
CA ALA A 41 6.74 4.96 -5.47
C ALA A 41 7.87 5.36 -4.50
N THR A 42 7.88 4.79 -3.29
CA THR A 42 8.85 5.13 -2.23
C THR A 42 9.98 4.10 -2.08
N GLY A 43 9.78 2.88 -2.59
CA GLY A 43 10.67 1.75 -2.37
C GLY A 43 10.55 1.12 -0.98
N TRP A 44 9.55 1.50 -0.17
CA TRP A 44 9.39 0.99 1.19
C TRP A 44 8.86 -0.44 1.23
N GLU A 45 9.30 -1.20 2.24
CA GLU A 45 8.71 -2.49 2.56
C GLU A 45 7.47 -2.26 3.43
N ILE A 46 6.30 -2.63 2.93
CA ILE A 46 5.04 -2.35 3.61
C ILE A 46 4.46 -3.64 4.16
N TYR A 47 4.24 -3.68 5.46
CA TYR A 47 3.62 -4.78 6.18
C TYR A 47 2.24 -4.34 6.64
N VAL A 48 1.23 -5.18 6.42
CA VAL A 48 -0.16 -4.95 6.81
C VAL A 48 -0.66 -6.10 7.67
N GLU A 49 -1.61 -5.81 8.55
CA GLU A 49 -2.32 -6.83 9.31
C GLU A 49 -3.16 -7.70 8.34
N PRO A 50 -3.00 -9.05 8.35
CA PRO A 50 -3.81 -9.94 7.54
C PRO A 50 -5.30 -9.76 7.89
N ASP A 51 -6.20 -10.08 6.97
CA ASP A 51 -7.66 -9.84 7.11
C ASP A 51 -8.09 -8.34 7.05
N THR A 52 -7.14 -7.41 6.83
CA THR A 52 -7.47 -6.00 6.64
C THR A 52 -7.89 -5.73 5.19
N GLN A 53 -9.14 -6.05 4.86
CA GLN A 53 -9.75 -5.77 3.55
C GLN A 53 -10.70 -4.58 3.67
N ARG A 54 -10.26 -3.40 3.23
CA ARG A 54 -11.11 -2.21 3.18
C ARG A 54 -10.94 -1.45 1.88
N ALA A 55 -12.04 -0.89 1.41
CA ALA A 55 -12.03 0.10 0.34
C ALA A 55 -11.61 1.47 0.91
N VAL A 56 -10.58 2.05 0.31
CA VAL A 56 -10.08 3.39 0.60
C VAL A 56 -10.66 4.35 -0.42
N THR A 57 -11.37 5.36 0.06
CA THR A 57 -11.88 6.45 -0.76
C THR A 57 -11.34 7.75 -0.18
N THR A 58 -10.42 8.39 -0.89
CA THR A 58 -9.83 9.64 -0.44
C THR A 58 -9.39 10.49 -1.62
N ARG A 59 -9.45 11.80 -1.43
CA ARG A 59 -9.03 12.78 -2.41
C ARG A 59 -8.32 13.91 -1.69
N PHE A 60 -7.05 14.10 -2.04
CA PHE A 60 -6.22 15.18 -1.52
C PHE A 60 -5.09 15.49 -2.48
N GLU A 61 -4.58 16.71 -2.39
CA GLU A 61 -3.52 17.22 -3.24
C GLU A 61 -2.50 17.96 -2.35
N SER A 62 -1.22 17.88 -2.70
CA SER A 62 -0.11 18.53 -2.00
C SER A 62 -0.05 18.25 -0.48
N LEU A 63 -0.29 16.99 -0.07
CA LEU A 63 -0.10 16.58 1.33
C LEU A 63 1.33 16.11 1.60
N LYS A 64 1.81 16.31 2.82
CA LYS A 64 3.06 15.69 3.27
C LYS A 64 2.88 14.17 3.36
N PRO A 65 3.92 13.34 3.11
CA PRO A 65 3.81 11.89 3.18
C PRO A 65 3.17 11.34 4.47
N PRO A 66 3.52 11.79 5.69
CA PRO A 66 2.84 11.31 6.90
C PRO A 66 1.37 11.69 6.95
N ASP A 67 0.99 12.91 6.52
CA ASP A 67 -0.41 13.34 6.47
C ASP A 67 -1.22 12.59 5.40
N ALA A 68 -0.61 12.32 4.25
CA ALA A 68 -1.18 11.52 3.18
C ALA A 68 -1.45 10.09 3.64
N LEU A 69 -0.50 9.45 4.35
CA LEU A 69 -0.69 8.13 4.96
C LEU A 69 -1.88 8.13 5.92
N ARG A 70 -1.97 9.12 6.82
CA ARG A 70 -3.13 9.25 7.73
C ARG A 70 -4.44 9.32 6.97
N ARG A 71 -4.49 10.03 5.85
CA ARG A 71 -5.69 10.16 5.01
C ARG A 71 -6.03 8.89 4.23
N LEU A 72 -5.03 8.15 3.75
CA LEU A 72 -5.22 6.89 3.02
C LEU A 72 -5.66 5.75 3.95
N LEU A 73 -5.05 5.67 5.12
CA LEU A 73 -5.26 4.61 6.11
C LEU A 73 -6.49 4.90 6.99
N GLY A 74 -6.84 6.17 7.15
CA GLY A 74 -7.98 6.63 7.94
C GLY A 74 -7.79 6.34 9.42
N ASP A 75 -8.46 5.29 9.88
CA ASP A 75 -8.50 4.86 11.30
C ASP A 75 -7.46 3.78 11.62
N LEU A 76 -6.70 3.33 10.62
CA LEU A 76 -5.64 2.35 10.84
C LEU A 76 -4.41 3.03 11.44
N ASN A 77 -3.77 2.34 12.37
CA ASN A 77 -2.50 2.76 12.93
C ASN A 77 -1.39 2.40 11.95
N PHE A 78 -0.35 3.23 11.93
CA PHE A 78 0.82 2.98 11.10
C PHE A 78 2.11 3.42 11.79
N ALA A 79 3.20 2.76 11.44
CA ALA A 79 4.53 3.09 11.90
C ALA A 79 5.52 3.07 10.73
N VAL A 80 6.21 4.18 10.51
CA VAL A 80 7.32 4.27 9.55
C VAL A 80 8.61 4.09 10.32
N LEU A 81 9.36 3.05 9.99
CA LEU A 81 10.65 2.72 10.59
C LEU A 81 11.75 2.94 9.55
N PRO A 82 12.56 4.01 9.67
CA PRO A 82 13.72 4.18 8.82
C PRO A 82 14.73 3.05 9.08
N GLN A 83 15.39 2.56 8.03
CA GLN A 83 16.48 1.60 8.14
C GLN A 83 17.79 2.30 7.80
N THR A 84 18.83 2.10 8.62
CA THR A 84 20.16 2.69 8.40
C THR A 84 20.83 2.16 7.14
N ASN A 85 20.48 0.94 6.72
CA ASN A 85 21.16 0.25 5.62
C ASN A 85 20.18 -0.43 4.65
N GLY A 86 18.96 0.12 4.51
CA GLY A 86 17.92 -0.50 3.69
C GLY A 86 16.71 0.41 3.45
N PRO A 87 15.70 -0.08 2.70
CA PRO A 87 14.45 0.64 2.51
C PRO A 87 13.73 0.84 3.84
N ALA A 88 13.02 1.96 3.99
CA ALA A 88 12.19 2.17 5.17
C ALA A 88 11.06 1.13 5.21
N LYS A 89 10.65 0.76 6.42
CA LYS A 89 9.57 -0.20 6.65
C LYS A 89 8.33 0.52 7.14
N LEU A 90 7.20 0.31 6.47
CA LEU A 90 5.90 0.82 6.91
C LEU A 90 5.10 -0.36 7.47
N PHE A 91 4.65 -0.26 8.71
CA PHE A 91 3.74 -1.23 9.32
C PHE A 91 2.36 -0.61 9.43
N VAL A 92 1.32 -1.31 9.01
CA VAL A 92 -0.08 -0.87 9.05
C VAL A 92 -0.90 -1.91 9.83
N TYR A 93 -1.54 -1.48 10.91
CA TYR A 93 -2.21 -2.39 11.86
C TYR A 93 -3.44 -1.74 12.48
N ARG A 94 -4.34 -2.56 13.04
CA ARG A 94 -5.56 -2.07 13.71
C ARG A 94 -5.30 -1.85 15.18
N LYS A 95 -4.75 -2.87 15.85
CA LYS A 95 -4.53 -2.87 17.31
C LYS A 95 -3.06 -2.84 17.69
N SER A 96 -2.24 -3.74 17.12
CA SER A 96 -0.84 -3.87 17.53
C SER A 96 0.10 -3.95 16.33
N LEU A 97 1.28 -3.34 16.45
CA LEU A 97 2.29 -3.36 15.40
C LEU A 97 2.73 -4.79 15.03
N GLY A 98 2.74 -5.71 16.00
CA GLY A 98 3.06 -7.12 15.79
C GLY A 98 2.04 -7.89 14.94
N ASP A 99 0.82 -7.36 14.76
CA ASP A 99 -0.20 -7.95 13.89
C ASP A 99 0.09 -7.67 12.40
N ALA A 100 0.87 -6.62 12.09
CA ALA A 100 1.29 -6.30 10.73
C ALA A 100 2.38 -7.26 10.23
N THR A 101 2.00 -8.50 9.92
CA THR A 101 2.92 -9.56 9.48
C THR A 101 2.88 -9.81 7.98
N GLN A 102 1.86 -9.33 7.26
CA GLN A 102 1.69 -9.61 5.84
C GLN A 102 2.43 -8.56 5.01
N LEU A 103 3.52 -8.96 4.36
CA LEU A 103 4.20 -8.09 3.41
C LEU A 103 3.30 -7.87 2.18
N VAL A 104 3.09 -6.60 1.84
CA VAL A 104 2.42 -6.18 0.62
C VAL A 104 3.37 -6.47 -0.54
N GLN A 105 3.09 -7.52 -1.29
CA GLN A 105 3.84 -7.82 -2.49
C GLN A 105 3.42 -6.84 -3.56
N ILE A 106 4.32 -5.92 -3.93
CA ILE A 106 4.22 -5.19 -5.18
C ILE A 106 4.04 -6.23 -6.28
N ALA A 107 2.93 -6.18 -7.02
CA ALA A 107 2.65 -7.07 -8.15
C ALA A 107 3.64 -6.82 -9.31
N LYS A 108 4.92 -7.06 -9.07
CA LYS A 108 5.95 -7.18 -10.08
C LYS A 108 5.97 -8.63 -10.54
N GLY A 109 4.90 -9.01 -11.22
CA GLY A 109 4.69 -10.34 -11.78
C GLY A 109 4.41 -11.40 -10.72
N SER A 110 3.46 -12.26 -11.03
CA SER A 110 3.19 -13.53 -10.37
C SER A 110 4.44 -14.43 -10.39
N ALA A 111 5.42 -14.17 -9.53
CA ALA A 111 6.57 -15.04 -9.34
C ALA A 111 6.35 -15.92 -8.12
N LYS A 112 5.66 -17.04 -8.36
CA LYS A 112 5.75 -18.31 -7.61
C LYS A 112 5.76 -18.19 -6.07
N SER A 113 4.58 -18.13 -5.47
CA SER A 113 4.35 -18.95 -4.28
C SER A 113 4.03 -20.38 -4.73
N SER A 114 5.05 -21.06 -5.23
CA SER A 114 5.08 -22.52 -5.27
C SER A 114 6.16 -22.96 -4.30
N ARG A 115 5.92 -22.73 -3.00
CA ARG A 115 6.57 -23.52 -1.95
C ARG A 115 5.92 -24.90 -1.98
N THR A 116 6.15 -25.64 -3.07
CA THR A 116 5.91 -27.07 -3.10
C THR A 116 6.94 -27.68 -2.18
N SER A 117 6.54 -27.86 -0.94
CA SER A 117 7.20 -28.69 0.04
C SER A 117 7.31 -30.10 -0.54
N LYS A 118 8.40 -30.40 -1.26
CA LYS A 118 8.75 -31.79 -1.54
C LYS A 118 9.43 -32.34 -0.29
N VAL A 119 8.61 -32.65 0.71
CA VAL A 119 9.02 -33.48 1.84
C VAL A 119 8.83 -34.94 1.42
N ILE A 120 9.88 -35.73 1.66
CA ILE A 120 9.86 -37.20 1.78
C ILE A 120 9.61 -37.98 0.46
N GLY A 121 10.27 -39.09 0.15
CA GLY A 121 11.17 -39.97 0.89
C GLY A 121 11.02 -41.37 0.29
N LYS A 122 12.14 -41.96 -0.14
CA LYS A 122 12.46 -43.39 -0.35
C LYS A 122 11.35 -44.43 -0.51
N GLU A 123 11.44 -45.17 -1.62
CA GLU A 123 11.37 -46.65 -1.66
C GLU A 123 12.03 -47.18 -2.94
#